data_AF-A0A318S7U8-F1
#
_entry.id   AF-A0A318S7U8-F1
#
_cell.length_a   1.000
_cell.length_b   1.000
_cell.length_c   1.000
_cell.angle_alpha   90.00
_cell.angle_beta   90.00
_cell.angle_gamma   90.00
#
_symmetry.space_group_name_H-M   'P 1'
#
loop_
_entity.id
_entity.type
_entity.pdbx_description
1 polymer ?
#
loop_
_entity_poly.entity_id
_entity_poly.type
_entity_poly.pdbx_seq_one_letter_code
_entity_poly.pdbx_strand_id
1 'polypeptide(L)'
;MIEFPSPPIPPNPGGCTLEPAAYALDWLVTKWHATVRVNGEAHERVLVADLLRRISAEPAAFGVNADEARRAVERFVTLGGQVLEREGGSAAWLAREFPA
;
A
#
# COMPACT_ATOMS: atom_id res chain seq x y z
N MET A 1 12.87 -9.61 -5.20
CA MET A 1 12.01 -9.73 -4.00
C MET A 1 11.66 -8.34 -3.49
N ILE A 2 10.37 -8.10 -3.18
CA ILE A 2 9.85 -6.82 -2.66
C ILE A 2 9.31 -7.04 -1.24
N GLU A 3 9.79 -6.24 -0.29
CA GLU A 3 9.48 -6.36 1.13
C GLU A 3 9.12 -5.01 1.73
N PHE A 4 8.06 -4.96 2.52
CA PHE A 4 7.62 -3.80 3.28
C PHE A 4 6.86 -4.27 4.52
N PRO A 5 6.85 -3.50 5.62
CA PRO A 5 6.14 -3.88 6.83
C PRO A 5 4.62 -3.86 6.62
N SER A 6 3.87 -4.50 7.51
CA SER A 6 2.41 -4.30 7.57
C SER A 6 2.09 -2.84 7.93
N PRO A 7 1.03 -2.25 7.34
CA PRO A 7 0.59 -0.93 7.71
C PRO A 7 0.16 -0.91 9.19
N PRO A 8 0.54 0.12 9.95
CA PRO A 8 -0.02 0.33 11.28
C PRO A 8 -1.49 0.75 11.15
N ILE A 9 -2.20 0.73 12.29
CA ILE A 9 -3.53 1.31 12.37
C ILE A 9 -3.41 2.82 12.09
N PRO A 10 -4.20 3.39 11.15
CA PRO A 10 -4.19 4.81 10.85
C PRO A 10 -4.49 5.60 12.13
N PRO A 11 -3.78 6.72 12.37
CA PRO A 11 -4.08 7.57 13.50
C PRO A 11 -5.51 8.12 13.36
N ASN A 12 -6.40 7.81 14.30
CA ASN A 12 -7.77 8.31 14.24
C ASN A 12 -7.77 9.84 14.40
N PRO A 13 -8.27 10.62 13.42
CA PRO A 13 -8.29 12.08 13.52
C PRO A 13 -9.28 12.61 14.57
N GLY A 14 -10.13 11.76 15.16
CA GLY A 14 -11.00 12.12 16.29
C GLY A 14 -12.05 13.20 15.99
N GLY A 15 -12.32 13.50 14.72
CA GLY A 15 -13.25 14.55 14.30
C GLY A 15 -14.29 14.06 13.29
N CYS A 16 -15.49 14.65 13.31
CA CYS A 16 -16.64 14.35 12.45
C CYS A 16 -16.42 14.62 10.95
N THR A 17 -15.18 14.67 10.46
CA THR A 17 -14.85 15.21 9.13
C THR A 17 -14.80 14.14 8.05
N LEU A 18 -14.41 12.90 8.38
CA LEU A 18 -14.38 11.79 7.43
C LEU A 18 -14.91 10.50 8.06
N GLU A 19 -15.61 9.70 7.26
CA GLU A 19 -15.97 8.33 7.64
C GLU A 19 -14.68 7.52 7.87
N PRO A 20 -14.58 6.72 8.95
CA PRO A 20 -13.34 6.04 9.34
C PRO A 20 -12.70 5.21 8.22
N ALA A 21 -13.51 4.45 7.48
CA ALA A 21 -13.05 3.66 6.34
C ALA A 21 -12.46 4.50 5.19
N ALA A 22 -13.09 5.64 4.87
CA ALA A 22 -12.61 6.54 3.82
C ALA A 22 -11.29 7.22 4.24
N TYR A 23 -11.14 7.54 5.53
CA TYR A 23 -9.90 8.08 6.07
C TYR A 23 -8.78 7.03 6.02
N ALA A 24 -9.06 5.80 6.45
CA ALA A 24 -8.11 4.71 6.39
C ALA A 24 -7.62 4.45 4.95
N LEU A 25 -8.52 4.53 3.96
CA LEU A 25 -8.17 4.39 2.54
C LEU A 25 -7.23 5.51 2.08
N ASP A 26 -7.60 6.77 2.29
CA ASP A 26 -6.75 7.91 1.95
C ASP A 26 -5.39 7.79 2.64
N TRP A 27 -5.37 7.48 3.92
CA TRP A 27 -4.14 7.37 4.69
C TRP A 27 -3.20 6.29 4.14
N LEU A 28 -3.73 5.11 3.81
CA LEU A 28 -2.95 4.01 3.21
C LEU A 28 -2.34 4.39 1.86
N VAL A 29 -3.05 5.21 1.07
CA VAL A 29 -2.64 5.59 -0.29
C VAL A 29 -1.71 6.81 -0.29
N THR A 30 -1.98 7.81 0.56
CA THR A 30 -1.36 9.14 0.46
C THR A 30 -0.43 9.48 1.63
N LYS A 31 -0.50 8.76 2.76
CA LYS A 31 0.24 9.11 3.98
C LYS A 31 1.15 8.01 4.49
N TRP A 32 0.88 6.74 4.19
CA TRP A 32 1.67 5.66 4.73
C TRP A 32 3.05 5.55 4.08
N HIS A 33 4.07 5.97 4.83
CA HIS A 33 5.47 5.82 4.47
C HIS A 33 6.11 4.67 5.24
N ALA A 34 6.95 3.90 4.57
CA ALA A 34 7.73 2.85 5.20
C ALA A 34 9.07 2.67 4.49
N THR A 35 9.97 1.89 5.09
CA THR A 35 11.13 1.36 4.38
C THR A 35 10.67 0.17 3.55
N VAL A 36 10.92 0.24 2.24
CA VAL A 36 10.62 -0.83 1.29
C VAL A 36 11.92 -1.35 0.72
N ARG A 37 12.13 -2.67 0.75
CA ARG A 37 13.28 -3.30 0.09
C ARG A 37 12.84 -3.81 -1.28
N VAL A 38 13.57 -3.45 -2.31
CA VAL A 38 13.33 -3.89 -3.69
C VAL A 38 14.64 -4.47 -4.22
N ASN A 39 14.64 -5.77 -4.51
CA ASN A 39 15.82 -6.48 -5.00
C ASN A 39 17.09 -6.25 -4.14
N GLY A 40 16.92 -6.19 -2.81
CA GLY A 40 18.02 -5.99 -1.86
C GLY A 40 18.35 -4.51 -1.56
N GLU A 41 17.95 -3.58 -2.42
CA GLU A 41 18.08 -2.13 -2.20
C GLU A 41 16.99 -1.63 -1.25
N ALA A 42 17.35 -0.77 -0.31
CA ALA A 42 16.41 -0.18 0.65
C ALA A 42 15.98 1.22 0.20
N HIS A 43 14.67 1.41 0.02
CA HIS A 43 14.03 2.70 -0.20
C HIS A 43 13.43 3.18 1.12
N GLU A 44 14.07 4.13 1.78
CA GLU A 44 13.66 4.61 3.10
C GLU A 44 12.57 5.67 3.01
N ARG A 45 11.59 5.60 3.92
CA ARG A 45 10.52 6.61 4.08
C ARG A 45 9.80 6.94 2.76
N VAL A 46 9.49 5.92 1.97
CA VAL A 46 8.74 6.07 0.71
C VAL A 46 7.27 5.78 0.92
N LEU A 47 6.41 6.45 0.15
CA LEU A 47 5.00 6.09 0.03
C LEU A 47 4.90 4.70 -0.58
N VAL A 48 4.43 3.73 0.20
CA VAL A 48 4.41 2.33 -0.23
C VAL A 48 3.51 2.14 -1.45
N ALA A 49 2.33 2.75 -1.44
CA ALA A 49 1.39 2.69 -2.57
C ALA A 49 1.98 3.32 -3.85
N ASP A 50 2.65 4.47 -3.74
CA ASP A 50 3.30 5.13 -4.89
C ASP A 50 4.42 4.26 -5.48
N LEU A 51 5.31 3.74 -4.63
CA LEU A 51 6.40 2.89 -5.09
C LEU A 51 5.87 1.62 -5.77
N LEU A 52 4.85 0.99 -5.20
CA LEU A 52 4.24 -0.20 -5.81
C LEU A 52 3.57 0.11 -7.16
N ARG A 53 2.89 1.26 -7.31
CA ARG A 53 2.34 1.69 -8.61
C ARG A 53 3.45 1.84 -9.66
N ARG A 54 4.58 2.45 -9.28
CA ARG A 54 5.74 2.63 -10.18
C ARG A 54 6.37 1.30 -10.56
N ILE A 55 6.53 0.39 -9.59
CA ILE A 55 7.04 -0.96 -9.83
C ILE A 55 6.09 -1.76 -10.74
N SER A 56 4.78 -1.67 -10.54
CA SER A 56 3.80 -2.33 -11.40
C SER A 56 3.81 -1.79 -12.83
N ALA A 57 4.04 -0.48 -13.00
CA ALA A 57 4.12 0.14 -14.32
C ALA A 57 5.40 -0.27 -15.08
N GLU A 58 6.54 -0.36 -14.39
CA GLU A 58 7.83 -0.68 -15.03
C GLU A 58 8.72 -1.56 -14.14
N PRO A 59 8.38 -2.86 -13.97
CA PRO A 59 9.07 -3.73 -13.00
C PRO A 59 10.54 -3.93 -13.34
N ALA A 60 10.89 -3.93 -14.62
CA ALA A 60 12.27 -4.07 -15.10
C ALA A 60 13.19 -2.92 -14.65
N ALA A 61 12.66 -1.70 -14.50
CA ALA A 61 13.43 -0.55 -14.01
C ALA A 61 13.86 -0.71 -12.53
N PHE A 62 13.16 -1.59 -11.80
CA PHE A 62 13.44 -1.91 -10.41
C PHE A 62 14.13 -3.27 -10.24
N GLY A 63 14.53 -3.92 -11.34
CA GLY A 63 15.20 -5.22 -11.31
C GLY A 63 14.34 -6.36 -10.77
N VAL A 64 13.01 -6.24 -10.90
CA VAL A 64 12.04 -7.29 -10.52
C VAL A 64 11.24 -7.74 -11.72
N ASN A 65 10.66 -8.94 -11.67
CA ASN A 65 9.75 -9.40 -12.71
C ASN A 65 8.28 -9.00 -12.41
N ALA A 66 7.41 -9.14 -13.41
CA ALA A 66 6.00 -8.77 -13.30
C ALA A 66 5.23 -9.60 -12.25
N ASP A 67 5.57 -10.88 -12.04
CA ASP A 67 4.94 -11.72 -11.02
C ASP A 67 5.31 -11.27 -9.61
N GLU A 68 6.57 -10.85 -9.39
CA GLU A 68 7.00 -10.27 -8.11
C GLU A 68 6.28 -8.95 -7.82
N ALA A 69 6.16 -8.07 -8.82
CA ALA A 69 5.41 -6.83 -8.70
C ALA A 69 3.93 -7.08 -8.35
N ARG A 70 3.29 -8.01 -9.06
CA ARG A 70 1.89 -8.43 -8.81
C ARG A 70 1.72 -8.96 -7.39
N ARG A 71 2.58 -9.88 -6.94
CA ARG A 71 2.54 -10.43 -5.57
C ARG A 71 2.76 -9.37 -4.50
N ALA A 72 3.57 -8.36 -4.77
CA ALA A 72 3.78 -7.24 -3.85
C ALA A 72 2.50 -6.40 -3.72
N VAL A 73 1.81 -6.10 -4.83
CA VAL A 73 0.51 -5.43 -4.82
C VAL A 73 -0.54 -6.27 -4.09
N GLU A 74 -0.65 -7.56 -4.38
CA GLU A 74 -1.58 -8.47 -3.69
C GLU A 74 -1.36 -8.47 -2.17
N ARG A 75 -0.08 -8.48 -1.74
CA ARG A 75 0.28 -8.41 -0.32
C ARG A 75 -0.10 -7.06 0.30
N PHE A 76 0.14 -5.96 -0.41
CA PHE A 76 -0.26 -4.62 0.05
C PHE A 76 -1.78 -4.51 0.19
N VAL A 77 -2.54 -4.98 -0.80
CA VAL A 77 -4.01 -5.00 -0.78
C VAL A 77 -4.52 -5.88 0.36
N THR A 78 -3.90 -7.04 0.59
CA THR A 78 -4.28 -7.93 1.70
C THR A 78 -4.05 -7.27 3.06
N LEU A 79 -2.85 -6.72 3.28
CA LEU A 79 -2.47 -6.13 4.57
C LEU A 79 -3.21 -4.81 4.85
N GLY A 80 -3.33 -3.94 3.84
CA GLY A 80 -4.12 -2.71 3.95
C GLY A 80 -5.62 -2.97 3.99
N GLY A 81 -6.09 -4.04 3.35
CA GLY A 81 -7.47 -4.51 3.42
C GLY A 81 -7.89 -4.85 4.85
N GLN A 82 -7.04 -5.58 5.58
CA GLN A 82 -7.29 -5.90 7.00
C GLN A 82 -7.41 -4.64 7.87
N VAL A 83 -6.68 -3.57 7.53
CA VAL A 83 -6.80 -2.26 8.21
C VAL A 83 -8.12 -1.59 7.84
N LEU A 84 -8.49 -1.59 6.56
CA LEU A 84 -9.75 -1.00 6.07
C LEU A 84 -10.98 -1.68 6.64
N GLU A 85 -11.01 -3.01 6.66
CA GLU A 85 -12.15 -3.80 7.13
C GLU A 85 -12.46 -3.55 8.61
N ARG A 86 -11.44 -3.25 9.43
CA ARG A 86 -11.62 -2.86 10.83
C ARG A 86 -12.36 -1.54 11.01
N GLU A 87 -12.20 -0.63 10.05
CA GLU A 87 -12.84 0.67 10.02
C GLU A 87 -14.17 0.65 9.23
N GLY A 88 -14.63 -0.53 8.79
CA GLY A 88 -15.87 -0.71 8.01
C GLY A 88 -15.70 -0.58 6.49
N GLY A 89 -14.46 -0.56 5.99
CA GLY A 89 -14.12 -0.51 4.57
C GLY A 89 -13.99 -1.87 3.90
N SER A 90 -13.42 -1.89 2.68
CA SER A 90 -13.19 -3.11 1.90
C SER A 90 -11.82 -3.10 1.22
N ALA A 91 -11.15 -4.26 1.22
CA ALA A 91 -9.92 -4.46 0.45
C ALA A 91 -10.09 -4.16 -1.05
N ALA A 92 -11.30 -4.35 -1.60
CA ALA A 92 -11.60 -4.04 -2.99
C ALA A 92 -11.47 -2.54 -3.32
N TRP A 93 -11.65 -1.65 -2.33
CA TRP A 93 -11.42 -0.22 -2.53
C TRP A 93 -9.94 0.08 -2.74
N LEU A 94 -9.08 -0.55 -1.95
CA LEU A 94 -7.63 -0.43 -2.08
C LEU A 94 -7.12 -1.09 -3.37
N ALA A 95 -7.71 -2.21 -3.80
CA ALA A 95 -7.34 -2.86 -5.05
C ALA A 95 -7.54 -1.96 -6.28
N ARG A 96 -8.57 -1.11 -6.27
CA ARG A 96 -8.87 -0.17 -7.37
C ARG A 96 -7.83 0.94 -7.54
N GLU A 97 -6.99 1.14 -6.53
CA GLU A 97 -5.91 2.12 -6.54
C GLU A 97 -4.68 1.66 -7.32
N PHE A 98 -4.68 0.42 -7.81
CA PHE A 98 -3.64 -0.18 -8.62
C PHE A 98 -4.18 -0.55 -10.01
N PRO A 99 -3.39 -0.33 -11.07
CA PRO A 99 -3.78 -0.78 -12.41
C PRO A 99 -3.87 -2.31 -12.46
N ALA A 100 -4.87 -2.81 -13.21
CA ALA A 100 -5.09 -4.23 -13.46
C ALA A 100 -4.06 -4.81 -14.45
#